data_AF-A0A534LI54-F1
#
_entry.id   AF-A0A534LI54-F1
#
_cell.length_a   1.000
_cell.length_b   1.000
_cell.length_c   1.000
_cell.angle_alpha   90.00
_cell.angle_beta   90.00
_cell.angle_gamma   90.00
#
_symmetry.space_group_name_H-M   'P 1'
#
loop_
_entity.id
_entity.type
_entity.pdbx_description
1 polymer ?
#
loop_
_entity_poly.entity_id
_entity_poly.type
_entity_poly.pdbx_seq_one_letter_code
_entity_poly.pdbx_strand_id
1 'polypeptide(L)'
;GGGRGGRNQELALSAAGLLAGRPAVLLACGTDGADGNTEAAGAIVDGRTMARASALGLNPEEFLDNNDAYSFFRPLHDLVVTGPTGTNVADLVLFLAHRPGRDRRERLSRSSGRGRASSLDSPRSESAHPEGHGGSVHTH
;
A
#
# COMPACT_ATOMS: atom_id res chain seq x y z
N GLY A 1 2.31 25.06 12.60
CA GLY A 1 2.70 26.49 12.59
C GLY A 1 1.51 27.40 12.31
N GLY A 2 1.73 28.42 11.48
CA GLY A 2 0.76 29.47 11.11
C GLY A 2 0.39 29.48 9.62
N GLY A 3 0.58 28.35 8.94
CA GLY A 3 0.34 28.19 7.51
C GLY A 3 -1.14 28.22 7.09
N ARG A 4 -1.35 27.99 5.79
CA ARG A 4 -2.68 27.82 5.19
C ARG A 4 -2.92 26.34 4.93
N GLY A 5 -4.09 25.85 5.32
CA GLY A 5 -4.43 24.45 5.16
C GLY A 5 -5.65 24.06 5.96
N GLY A 6 -5.89 22.75 6.02
CA GLY A 6 -6.98 22.14 6.74
C GLY A 6 -6.73 20.66 6.96
N ARG A 7 -7.62 20.03 7.73
CA ARG A 7 -7.45 18.64 8.20
C ARG A 7 -7.38 17.66 7.03
N ASN A 8 -8.14 17.90 5.96
CA ASN A 8 -8.15 17.03 4.79
C ASN A 8 -6.88 17.21 3.93
N GLN A 9 -6.41 18.45 3.76
CA GLN A 9 -5.14 18.73 3.08
C GLN A 9 -3.95 18.14 3.84
N GLU A 10 -3.89 18.28 5.17
CA GLU A 10 -2.85 17.67 6.03
C GLU A 10 -2.82 16.14 5.89
N LEU A 11 -4.00 15.50 5.90
CA LEU A 11 -4.13 14.06 5.70
C LEU A 11 -3.59 13.63 4.33
N ALA A 12 -3.97 14.36 3.28
CA ALA A 12 -3.50 14.07 1.92
C ALA A 12 -1.97 14.25 1.80
N LEU A 13 -1.39 15.29 2.40
CA LEU A 13 0.05 15.55 2.36
C LEU A 13 0.84 14.46 3.11
N SER A 14 0.35 14.09 4.29
CA SER A 14 0.90 12.98 5.08
C SER A 14 0.85 11.66 4.30
N ALA A 15 -0.21 11.42 3.52
CA ALA A 15 -0.35 10.21 2.70
C ALA A 15 0.52 10.24 1.43
N ALA A 16 0.84 11.40 0.87
CA ALA A 16 1.58 11.53 -0.39
C ALA A 16 2.94 10.81 -0.34
N GLY A 17 3.67 10.95 0.77
CA GLY A 17 4.94 10.26 0.99
C GLY A 17 4.79 8.73 0.98
N LEU A 18 3.75 8.21 1.62
CA LEU A 18 3.46 6.76 1.68
C LEU A 18 3.03 6.19 0.33
N LEU A 19 2.48 7.03 -0.55
CA LEU A 19 2.01 6.68 -1.88
C LEU A 19 3.10 6.76 -2.95
N ALA A 20 4.24 7.40 -2.68
CA ALA A 20 5.29 7.63 -3.67
C ALA A 20 5.67 6.35 -4.44
N GLY A 21 5.57 6.41 -5.77
CA GLY A 21 5.86 5.30 -6.67
C GLY A 21 4.83 4.16 -6.69
N ARG A 22 3.73 4.26 -5.93
CA ARG A 22 2.69 3.21 -5.85
C ARG A 22 1.52 3.52 -6.77
N PRO A 23 0.86 2.51 -7.36
CA PRO A 23 -0.32 2.70 -8.20
C PRO A 23 -1.58 2.86 -7.33
N ALA A 24 -1.64 3.95 -6.58
CA ALA A 24 -2.75 4.28 -5.69
C ALA A 24 -3.01 5.79 -5.66
N VAL A 25 -4.22 6.15 -5.28
CA VAL A 25 -4.75 7.51 -5.16
C VAL A 25 -5.50 7.63 -3.84
N LEU A 26 -5.33 8.77 -3.16
CA LEU A 26 -6.13 9.16 -2.01
C LEU A 26 -6.75 10.53 -2.26
N LEU A 27 -8.06 10.63 -1.99
CA LEU A 27 -8.80 11.88 -1.91
C LEU A 27 -9.23 12.07 -0.45
N ALA A 28 -9.03 13.25 0.10
CA ALA A 28 -9.65 13.68 1.35
C ALA A 28 -10.31 15.05 1.12
N CYS A 29 -11.59 15.18 1.43
CA CYS A 29 -12.31 16.46 1.32
C CYS A 29 -13.48 16.62 2.29
N GLY A 30 -13.73 17.86 2.69
CA GLY A 30 -14.92 18.29 3.43
C GLY A 30 -16.12 18.37 2.49
N THR A 31 -17.25 17.82 2.92
CA THR A 31 -18.48 17.80 2.11
C THR A 31 -19.18 19.15 2.01
N ASP A 32 -18.81 20.11 2.86
CA ASP A 32 -19.23 21.52 2.80
C ASP A 32 -18.48 22.36 1.76
N GLY A 33 -17.42 21.79 1.17
CA GLY A 33 -16.61 22.44 0.15
C GLY A 33 -15.50 23.31 0.70
N ALA A 34 -15.20 23.22 2.00
CA ALA A 34 -14.14 23.96 2.67
C ALA A 34 -13.25 23.05 3.52
N ASP A 35 -11.99 23.42 3.69
CA ASP A 35 -11.05 22.73 4.56
C ASP A 35 -10.08 23.71 5.21
N GLY A 36 -10.37 24.04 6.47
CA GLY A 36 -9.61 24.98 7.26
C GLY A 36 -9.74 26.42 6.76
N ASN A 37 -8.61 27.13 6.63
CA ASN A 37 -8.56 28.56 6.27
C ASN A 37 -8.29 28.78 4.76
N THR A 38 -8.85 27.92 3.90
CA THR A 38 -8.62 27.92 2.45
C THR A 38 -9.92 27.83 1.68
N GLU A 39 -9.86 28.11 0.38
CA GLU A 39 -10.98 27.93 -0.55
C GLU A 39 -11.09 26.51 -1.13
N ALA A 40 -10.20 25.60 -0.72
CA ALA A 40 -10.24 24.20 -1.13
C ALA A 40 -11.10 23.39 -0.15
N ALA A 41 -11.81 22.40 -0.68
CA ALA A 41 -12.49 21.38 0.11
C ALA A 41 -11.51 20.33 0.68
N GLY A 42 -10.30 20.25 0.13
CA GLY A 42 -9.31 19.23 0.48
C GLY A 42 -8.26 19.07 -0.61
N ALA A 43 -7.68 17.88 -0.73
CA ALA A 43 -6.67 17.57 -1.74
C ALA A 43 -6.76 16.12 -2.22
N ILE A 44 -6.21 15.88 -3.42
CA ILE A 44 -6.07 14.56 -4.03
C ILE A 44 -4.60 14.27 -4.30
N VAL A 45 -4.13 13.08 -3.92
CA VAL A 45 -2.74 12.68 -4.07
C VAL A 45 -2.64 11.32 -4.73
N ASP A 46 -1.67 11.18 -5.64
CA ASP A 46 -1.30 9.92 -6.26
C ASP A 46 0.18 9.59 -6.05
N GLY A 47 0.61 8.41 -6.51
CA GLY A 47 2.01 7.99 -6.40
C GLY A 47 3.03 8.84 -7.18
N ARG A 48 2.58 9.85 -7.95
CA ARG A 48 3.46 10.78 -8.69
C ARG A 48 3.57 12.14 -8.01
N THR A 49 2.70 12.44 -7.04
CA THR A 49 2.67 13.70 -6.27
C THR A 49 4.06 14.09 -5.76
N MET A 50 4.76 13.17 -5.09
CA MET A 50 6.09 13.45 -4.53
C MET A 50 7.15 13.72 -5.59
N ALA A 51 7.05 13.10 -6.77
CA ALA A 51 7.96 13.39 -7.87
C ALA A 51 7.71 14.79 -8.45
N ARG A 52 6.44 15.21 -8.59
CA ARG A 52 6.09 16.58 -8.99
C ARG A 52 6.56 17.62 -7.97
N ALA A 53 6.35 17.35 -6.67
CA ALA A 53 6.81 18.20 -5.58
C ALA A 53 8.32 18.39 -5.58
N SER A 54 9.07 17.29 -5.71
CA SER A 54 10.53 17.32 -5.79
C SER A 54 11.04 18.11 -6.99
N ALA A 55 10.40 17.98 -8.16
CA ALA A 55 10.75 18.76 -9.35
C ALA A 55 10.56 20.29 -9.18
N LEU A 56 9.71 20.69 -8.23
CA LEU A 56 9.48 22.09 -7.86
C LEU A 56 10.28 22.54 -6.63
N GLY A 57 11.10 21.66 -6.04
CA GLY A 57 11.87 21.94 -4.83
C GLY A 57 11.02 22.07 -3.56
N LEU A 58 9.83 21.45 -3.52
CA LEU A 58 8.94 21.49 -2.36
C LEU A 58 9.29 20.37 -1.37
N ASN A 59 9.56 20.73 -0.12
CA ASN A 59 9.82 19.79 0.97
C ASN A 59 8.53 19.53 1.78
N PRO A 60 7.88 18.35 1.68
CA PRO A 60 6.61 18.09 2.36
C PRO A 60 6.69 18.22 3.89
N GLU A 61 7.83 17.90 4.51
CA GLU A 61 7.99 17.94 5.97
C GLU A 61 7.93 19.38 6.47
N GLU A 62 8.57 20.32 5.76
CA GLU A 62 8.51 21.76 6.11
C GLU A 62 7.08 22.31 6.05
N PHE A 63 6.29 21.89 5.06
CA PHE A 63 4.89 22.32 4.95
C PHE A 63 4.01 21.68 6.03
N LEU A 64 4.23 20.40 6.37
CA LEU A 64 3.52 19.74 7.48
C LEU A 64 3.84 20.40 8.83
N ASP A 65 5.12 20.63 9.14
CA ASP A 65 5.55 21.27 10.40
C ASP A 65 4.96 22.68 10.54
N ASN A 66 4.83 23.41 9.43
CA ASN A 66 4.24 24.73 9.42
C ASN A 66 2.70 24.74 9.39
N ASN A 67 2.04 23.59 9.26
CA ASN A 67 0.60 23.45 8.95
C ASN A 67 0.19 24.23 7.66
N ASP A 68 0.97 24.10 6.59
CA ASP A 68 0.85 24.87 5.35
C ASP A 68 0.58 24.00 4.10
N ALA A 69 -0.17 22.90 4.27
CA ALA A 69 -0.45 21.95 3.20
C ALA A 69 -1.10 22.58 1.94
N TYR A 70 -1.86 23.67 2.09
CA TYR A 70 -2.44 24.38 0.95
C TYR A 70 -1.37 24.93 0.01
N SER A 71 -0.33 25.54 0.58
CA SER A 71 0.77 26.14 -0.20
C SER A 71 1.62 25.07 -0.89
N PHE A 72 1.70 23.86 -0.33
CA PHE A 72 2.31 22.70 -0.98
C PHE A 72 1.51 22.24 -2.22
N PHE A 73 0.19 22.10 -2.10
CA PHE A 73 -0.63 21.55 -3.19
C PHE A 73 -0.97 22.56 -4.29
N ARG A 74 -1.01 23.86 -3.98
CA ARG A 74 -1.34 24.91 -4.95
C ARG A 74 -0.52 24.85 -6.24
N PRO A 75 0.83 24.80 -6.21
CA PRO A 75 1.64 24.70 -7.43
C PRO A 75 1.56 23.33 -8.12
N LEU A 76 1.06 22.29 -7.43
CA LEU A 76 0.88 20.95 -7.99
C LEU A 76 -0.46 20.74 -8.71
N HIS A 77 -1.40 21.67 -8.52
CA HIS A 77 -2.80 21.55 -8.96
C HIS A 77 -3.53 20.34 -8.38
N ASP A 78 -3.16 19.94 -7.16
CA ASP A 78 -3.71 18.79 -6.44
C ASP A 78 -4.79 19.18 -5.41
N LEU A 79 -5.12 20.47 -5.31
CA LEU A 79 -6.22 20.97 -4.49
C LEU A 79 -7.58 20.59 -5.10
N VAL A 80 -8.53 20.25 -4.24
CA VAL A 80 -9.91 19.99 -4.64
C VAL A 80 -10.74 21.22 -4.31
N VAL A 81 -11.13 21.97 -5.35
CA VAL A 81 -11.92 23.20 -5.22
C VAL A 81 -13.31 22.97 -5.79
N THR A 82 -14.31 22.88 -4.91
CA THR A 82 -15.72 22.69 -5.28
C THR A 82 -16.52 23.99 -5.20
N GLY A 83 -16.05 24.96 -4.40
CA GLY A 83 -16.89 26.01 -3.84
C GLY A 83 -17.86 25.48 -2.78
N PRO A 84 -18.65 26.35 -2.14
CA PRO A 84 -19.63 25.94 -1.14
C PRO A 84 -20.67 24.98 -1.73
N THR A 85 -20.84 23.81 -1.13
CA THR A 85 -21.76 22.78 -1.65
C THR A 85 -23.19 22.95 -1.16
N GLY A 86 -23.40 23.71 -0.08
CA GLY A 86 -24.70 23.92 0.56
C GLY A 86 -25.15 22.78 1.49
N THR A 87 -24.29 21.82 1.79
CA THR A 87 -24.55 20.72 2.75
C THR A 87 -23.32 20.47 3.62
N ASN A 88 -23.47 19.81 4.77
CA ASN A 88 -22.33 19.39 5.59
C ASN A 88 -22.65 18.05 6.27
N VAL A 89 -21.97 16.99 5.83
CA VAL A 89 -21.99 15.65 6.42
C VAL A 89 -20.58 15.19 6.81
N ALA A 90 -19.74 16.14 7.25
CA ALA A 90 -18.34 15.98 7.63
C ALA A 90 -17.40 15.64 6.45
N ASP A 91 -16.33 14.88 6.73
CA ASP A 91 -15.22 14.62 5.83
C ASP A 91 -15.40 13.29 5.06
N LEU A 92 -15.05 13.27 3.78
CA LEU A 92 -15.00 12.07 2.92
C LEU A 92 -13.56 11.74 2.56
N VAL A 93 -13.14 10.50 2.84
CA VAL A 93 -11.83 9.97 2.44
C VAL A 93 -12.01 8.77 1.54
N LEU A 94 -11.47 8.84 0.32
CA LEU A 94 -11.47 7.74 -0.65
C LEU A 94 -10.04 7.29 -0.93
N PHE A 95 -9.80 5.99 -0.85
CA PHE A 95 -8.53 5.38 -1.20
C PHE A 95 -8.74 4.33 -2.30
N LEU A 96 -8.09 4.52 -3.45
CA LEU A 96 -8.14 3.60 -4.57
C LEU A 96 -6.73 3.07 -4.84
N ALA A 97 -6.55 1.75 -4.75
CA ALA A 97 -5.28 1.10 -5.04
C ALA A 97 -5.45 0.03 -6.11
N HIS A 98 -4.57 0.05 -7.11
CA HIS A 98 -4.46 -1.04 -8.05
C HIS A 98 -3.79 -2.24 -7.36
N ARG A 99 -4.51 -3.35 -7.25
CA ARG A 99 -3.89 -4.64 -6.96
C ARG A 99 -3.53 -5.32 -8.28
N PRO A 100 -2.25 -5.59 -8.56
CA PRO A 100 -1.93 -6.49 -9.66
C PRO A 100 -2.64 -7.83 -9.43
N GLY A 101 -3.28 -8.36 -10.47
CA GLY A 101 -4.06 -9.58 -10.36
C GLY A 101 -3.20 -10.72 -9.79
N ARG A 102 -3.76 -11.53 -8.87
CA ARG A 102 -3.10 -12.77 -8.49
C ARG A 102 -2.94 -13.61 -9.74
N ASP A 103 -1.70 -13.92 -10.09
CA ASP A 103 -1.37 -14.59 -11.33
C ASP A 103 -2.15 -15.92 -11.42
N ARG A 104 -3.01 -16.08 -12.43
CA ARG A 104 -3.92 -17.25 -12.54
C ARG A 104 -3.14 -18.57 -12.61
N ARG A 105 -1.87 -18.51 -13.03
CA ARG A 105 -0.93 -19.64 -13.12
C ARG A 105 -0.64 -20.26 -11.75
N GLU A 106 -0.65 -19.50 -10.66
CA GLU A 106 -0.39 -20.01 -9.31
C GLU A 106 -1.53 -20.86 -8.75
N ARG A 107 -2.75 -20.69 -9.30
CA ARG A 107 -3.93 -21.47 -8.88
C ARG A 107 -3.97 -22.86 -9.54
N LEU A 108 -3.42 -23.00 -10.75
CA LEU A 108 -3.39 -24.25 -11.50
C LEU A 108 -2.28 -25.19 -11.03
N SER A 109 -1.17 -24.67 -10.49
CA SER A 109 -0.11 -25.49 -9.89
C SER A 109 -0.51 -26.06 -8.53
N ARG A 110 -1.37 -25.36 -7.76
CA ARG A 110 -1.88 -25.86 -6.47
C ARG A 110 -3.04 -26.84 -6.58
N SER A 111 -3.80 -26.84 -7.69
CA SER A 111 -4.92 -27.76 -7.90
C SER A 111 -4.52 -29.12 -8.52
N SER A 112 -3.31 -29.23 -9.07
CA SER A 112 -2.84 -30.45 -9.76
C SER A 112 -1.99 -31.38 -8.89
N GLY A 113 -1.76 -31.04 -7.61
CA GLY A 113 -0.91 -31.81 -6.68
C GLY A 113 -1.61 -32.84 -5.78
N ARG A 114 -2.93 -33.07 -5.88
CA ARG A 114 -3.57 -34.21 -5.17
C ARG A 114 -3.56 -35.44 -6.07
N GLY A 115 -2.37 -36.02 -6.23
CA GLY A 115 -2.17 -37.33 -6.83
C GLY A 115 -2.93 -38.39 -6.04
N ARG A 116 -3.73 -39.17 -6.78
CA ARG A 116 -4.13 -40.52 -6.39
C ARG A 116 -2.86 -41.36 -6.26
N ALA A 117 -2.64 -41.95 -5.09
CA ALA A 117 -1.88 -43.18 -4.94
C ALA A 117 -2.62 -44.03 -3.90
N SER A 118 -3.52 -44.87 -4.39
CA SER A 118 -4.16 -45.93 -3.61
C SER A 118 -4.17 -47.19 -4.48
N SER A 119 -3.22 -48.07 -4.25
CA SER A 119 -3.38 -49.50 -4.49
C SER A 119 -2.39 -50.23 -3.60
N LEU A 120 -2.96 -50.86 -2.58
CA LEU A 120 -2.34 -51.88 -1.74
C LEU A 120 -1.88 -53.05 -2.62
N ASP A 121 -0.70 -53.59 -2.36
CA ASP A 121 -0.60 -55.04 -2.20
C ASP A 121 0.56 -55.43 -1.27
N SER A 122 0.29 -56.40 -0.43
CA SER A 122 1.18 -57.13 0.49
C SER A 122 0.42 -58.43 0.73
N PRO A 123 1.03 -59.63 0.82
CA PRO A 123 1.99 -59.89 1.91
C PRO A 123 2.98 -61.09 1.74
N ARG A 124 3.80 -61.29 2.81
CA ARG A 124 4.55 -62.51 3.24
C ARG A 124 5.80 -62.88 2.41
N SER A 125 6.85 -63.51 2.90
CA SER A 125 7.51 -63.76 4.21
C SER A 125 8.73 -64.61 3.86
N GLU A 126 9.96 -64.32 4.32
CA GLU A 126 10.91 -65.35 4.79
C GLU A 126 12.24 -64.75 5.27
N SER A 127 12.79 -65.47 6.24
CA SER A 127 13.98 -65.26 7.06
C SER A 127 15.32 -65.37 6.33
N ALA A 128 16.34 -64.64 6.79
CA ALA A 128 17.62 -65.22 7.25
C ALA A 128 18.61 -64.13 7.74
N HIS A 129 19.02 -64.25 9.00
CA HIS A 129 20.33 -63.83 9.53
C HIS A 129 21.46 -64.63 8.81
N PRO A 130 22.74 -64.21 8.74
CA PRO A 130 23.54 -63.88 9.94
C PRO A 130 24.65 -62.81 9.79
N GLU A 131 25.35 -62.69 10.93
CA GLU A 131 26.44 -61.86 11.45
C GLU A 131 27.68 -61.53 10.58
N GLY A 132 28.40 -60.48 11.01
CA GLY A 132 29.84 -60.26 10.77
C GLY A 132 30.23 -58.77 10.86
N HIS A 133 30.64 -58.24 12.02
CA HIS A 133 32.02 -58.08 12.56
C HIS A 133 32.92 -56.97 11.93
N GLY A 134 33.37 -56.05 12.81
CA GLY A 134 34.59 -55.21 12.71
C GLY A 134 34.41 -53.85 12.01
N GLY A 135 34.92 -52.69 12.46
CA GLY A 135 35.82 -52.32 13.55
C GLY A 135 36.58 -51.02 13.16
N SER A 136 36.84 -50.14 14.14
CA SER A 136 37.82 -49.02 14.18
C SER A 136 37.64 -47.84 13.19
N VAL A 137 37.33 -46.61 13.63
CA VAL A 137 38.20 -45.56 14.22
C VAL A 137 39.46 -45.24 13.38
N HIS A 138 39.50 -44.04 12.80
CA HIS A 138 40.66 -43.14 12.89
C HIS A 138 40.32 -41.68 12.56
N THR A 139 40.72 -40.81 13.49
CA THR A 139 40.84 -39.35 13.38
C THR A 139 42.14 -38.96 12.70
N HIS A 140 42.09 -37.93 11.87
CA HIS A 140 43.13 -36.90 11.79
C HIS A 140 42.48 -35.56 11.46
#